data_AF-A0A949L264-F1
#
_entry.id   AF-A0A949L264-F1
#
_cell.length_a   1.000
_cell.length_b   1.000
_cell.length_c   1.000
_cell.angle_alpha   90.00
_cell.angle_beta   90.00
_cell.angle_gamma   90.00
#
_symmetry.space_group_name_H-M   'P 1'
#
loop_
_entity.id
_entity.type
_entity.pdbx_description
1 polymer ?
#
loop_
_entity_poly.entity_id
_entity_poly.type
_entity_poly.pdbx_seq_one_letter_code
_entity_poly.pdbx_strand_id
1 'polypeptide(L)'
;MHLLIAIINNPEHVTDILDEFYKADVKGATVMDSMGMAHIMASYVPFFARFAEFGDNPTQNKTIFAIIHSKENLKSAIDAIEHVVGDLDSPDTGIVMTLPIDFCKGLSKTKGDETKR
;
A
#
# COMPACT_ATOMS: atom_id res chain seq x y z
N MET A 1 -13.53 1.84 11.16
CA MET A 1 -12.21 1.30 10.75
C MET A 1 -12.20 1.16 9.24
N HIS A 2 -11.05 1.29 8.61
CA HIS A 2 -10.90 1.08 7.16
C HIS A 2 -9.69 0.17 6.92
N LEU A 3 -9.81 -0.69 5.91
CA LEU A 3 -8.67 -1.36 5.30
C LEU A 3 -8.08 -0.40 4.27
N LEU A 4 -6.85 0.04 4.47
CA LEU A 4 -6.05 0.70 3.46
C LEU A 4 -5.37 -0.37 2.61
N ILE A 5 -5.47 -0.23 1.30
CA ILE A 5 -4.78 -1.05 0.30
C ILE A 5 -3.95 -0.09 -0.55
N ALA A 6 -2.62 -0.21 -0.48
CA ALA A 6 -1.69 0.58 -1.28
C ALA A 6 -0.91 -0.32 -2.24
N ILE A 7 -1.06 -0.08 -3.53
CA ILE A 7 -0.32 -0.76 -4.60
C ILE A 7 0.87 0.13 -4.94
N ILE A 8 2.07 -0.31 -4.58
CA ILE A 8 3.32 0.43 -4.77
C ILE A 8 4.05 -0.16 -5.98
N ASN A 9 4.34 0.69 -6.96
CA ASN A 9 4.98 0.26 -8.21
C ASN A 9 6.46 -0.06 -8.04
N ASN A 10 7.19 0.74 -7.24
CA ASN A 10 8.60 0.50 -6.93
C ASN A 10 8.75 -0.24 -5.58
N PRO A 11 9.20 -1.51 -5.57
CA PRO A 11 9.42 -2.27 -4.34
C PRO A 11 10.41 -1.64 -3.37
N GLU A 12 11.36 -0.84 -3.87
CA GLU A 12 12.37 -0.18 -3.04
C GLU A 12 11.73 0.81 -2.06
N HIS A 13 10.59 1.41 -2.42
CA HIS A 13 9.90 2.38 -1.57
C HIS A 13 9.16 1.72 -0.39
N VAL A 14 8.93 0.41 -0.41
CA VAL A 14 8.10 -0.25 0.61
C VAL A 14 8.68 -0.10 2.01
N THR A 15 9.98 -0.26 2.17
CA THR A 15 10.63 -0.15 3.48
C THR A 15 10.47 1.26 4.05
N ASP A 16 10.65 2.29 3.21
CA ASP A 16 10.52 3.69 3.61
C ASP A 16 9.06 4.04 3.94
N ILE A 17 8.10 3.53 3.17
CA ILE A 17 6.66 3.69 3.47
C ILE A 17 6.32 3.06 4.83
N LEU A 18 6.84 1.87 5.12
CA LEU A 18 6.61 1.21 6.41
C LEU A 18 7.25 1.96 7.58
N ASP A 19 8.39 2.63 7.37
CA ASP A 19 9.01 3.51 8.37
C ASP A 19 8.16 4.77 8.62
N GLU A 20 7.65 5.41 7.56
CA GLU A 20 6.73 6.54 7.69
C GLU A 20 5.39 6.14 8.34
N PHE A 21 4.88 4.94 8.05
CA PHE A 21 3.73 4.36 8.75
C PHE A 21 3.97 4.23 10.25
N TYR A 22 5.15 3.76 10.64
CA TYR A 22 5.52 3.64 12.05
C TYR A 22 5.55 5.01 12.73
N LYS A 23 6.11 6.04 12.08
CA LYS A 23 6.12 7.43 12.58
C LYS A 23 4.71 8.02 12.68
N ALA A 24 3.81 7.64 11.78
CA ALA A 24 2.40 8.07 11.74
C ALA A 24 1.45 7.25 12.65
N ASP A 25 1.99 6.43 13.57
CA ASP A 25 1.23 5.55 14.48
C ASP A 25 0.37 4.48 13.76
N VAL A 26 0.74 4.11 12.52
CA VAL A 26 0.18 2.97 11.78
C VAL A 26 0.97 1.72 12.18
N LYS A 27 0.50 1.01 13.21
CA LYS A 27 1.29 -0.03 13.90
C LYS A 27 1.39 -1.39 13.21
N GLY A 28 0.62 -1.60 12.15
CA GLY A 28 0.54 -2.91 11.51
C GLY A 28 0.17 -2.79 10.05
N ALA A 29 1.01 -3.39 9.22
CA ALA A 29 0.76 -3.59 7.81
C ALA A 29 1.20 -5.00 7.39
N THR A 30 0.58 -5.53 6.37
CA THR A 30 0.98 -6.77 5.70
C THR A 30 1.35 -6.44 4.26
N VAL A 31 2.48 -6.94 3.78
CA VAL A 31 2.95 -6.71 2.41
C VAL A 31 2.79 -8.01 1.62
N MET A 32 2.27 -7.90 0.41
CA MET A 32 2.06 -9.01 -0.51
C MET A 32 2.66 -8.67 -1.89
N ASP A 33 3.27 -9.67 -2.51
CA ASP A 33 3.75 -9.56 -3.89
C ASP A 33 2.57 -9.49 -4.85
N SER A 34 2.63 -8.57 -5.81
CA SER A 34 1.55 -8.30 -6.76
C SER A 34 2.11 -7.94 -8.14
N MET A 35 1.27 -7.97 -9.16
CA MET A 35 1.68 -7.63 -10.53
C MET A 35 0.57 -6.84 -11.24
N GLY A 36 0.96 -5.80 -11.96
CA GLY A 36 0.05 -5.03 -12.78
C GLY A 36 -0.37 -5.78 -14.05
N MET A 37 -1.59 -5.51 -14.52
CA MET A 37 -2.11 -6.12 -15.75
C MET A 37 -1.20 -5.88 -16.96
N ALA A 38 -0.57 -4.70 -17.08
CA ALA A 38 0.31 -4.38 -18.19
C ALA A 38 1.46 -5.39 -18.34
N HIS A 39 2.07 -5.81 -17.22
CA HIS A 39 3.13 -6.81 -17.19
C HIS A 39 2.61 -8.20 -17.57
N ILE A 40 1.45 -8.59 -17.04
CA ILE A 40 0.82 -9.89 -17.37
C ILE A 40 0.49 -9.97 -18.87
N MET A 41 -0.03 -8.88 -19.44
CA MET A 41 -0.49 -8.82 -20.81
C MET A 41 0.62 -8.57 -21.83
N ALA A 42 1.83 -8.24 -21.38
CA ALA A 42 2.96 -7.89 -22.26
C ALA A 42 3.31 -9.00 -23.26
N SER A 43 3.15 -10.26 -22.87
CA SER A 43 3.38 -11.44 -23.72
C SER A 43 2.20 -11.80 -24.62
N TYR A 44 1.02 -11.22 -24.41
CA TYR A 44 -0.21 -11.58 -25.12
C TYR A 44 -0.67 -10.52 -26.11
N VAL A 45 -0.37 -9.24 -25.86
CA VAL A 45 -0.82 -8.12 -26.68
C VAL A 45 0.36 -7.21 -27.01
N PRO A 46 0.68 -6.99 -28.31
CA PRO A 46 1.84 -6.19 -28.72
C PRO A 46 1.88 -4.77 -28.13
N PHE A 47 0.71 -4.18 -27.87
CA PHE A 47 0.60 -2.87 -27.22
C PHE A 47 1.29 -2.82 -25.84
N PHE A 48 1.29 -3.92 -25.09
CA PHE A 48 1.90 -4.00 -23.76
C PHE A 48 3.35 -4.50 -23.78
N ALA A 49 3.93 -4.77 -24.95
CA ALA A 49 5.28 -5.34 -25.06
C ALA A 49 6.38 -4.48 -24.41
N ARG A 50 6.16 -3.15 -24.27
CA ARG A 50 7.10 -2.26 -23.54
C ARG A 50 7.20 -2.58 -22.04
N PHE A 51 6.18 -3.21 -21.47
CA PHE A 51 6.14 -3.66 -20.07
C PHE A 51 6.61 -5.11 -19.92
N ALA A 52 7.01 -5.77 -21.01
CA ALA A 52 7.62 -7.08 -20.94
C ALA A 52 8.99 -6.96 -20.30
N GLU A 53 9.30 -7.86 -19.38
CA GLU A 53 10.59 -7.88 -18.73
C GLU A 53 11.46 -8.98 -19.27
N PHE A 54 12.73 -8.65 -19.44
CA PHE A 54 13.75 -9.56 -19.91
C PHE A 54 14.62 -9.95 -18.70
N GLY A 55 14.28 -11.03 -18.00
CA GLY A 55 15.09 -11.53 -16.87
C GLY A 55 14.31 -12.36 -15.84
N ASP A 56 15.03 -12.88 -14.84
CA ASP A 56 14.51 -13.79 -13.79
C ASP A 56 13.66 -13.10 -12.71
N ASN A 57 13.57 -11.77 -12.70
CA ASN A 57 12.91 -11.05 -11.61
C ASN A 57 11.90 -10.06 -12.17
N PRO A 58 10.66 -10.48 -12.43
CA PRO A 58 9.66 -9.56 -12.91
C PRO A 58 9.41 -8.45 -11.88
N THR A 59 9.21 -7.20 -12.31
CA THR A 59 8.80 -6.01 -11.55
C THR A 59 7.47 -6.34 -10.90
N GLN A 60 7.61 -6.86 -9.70
CA GLN A 60 6.51 -7.16 -8.81
C GLN A 60 6.20 -5.88 -8.05
N ASN A 61 5.07 -5.26 -8.37
CA ASN A 61 4.46 -4.30 -7.47
C ASN A 61 4.33 -4.93 -6.07
N LYS A 62 4.39 -4.12 -5.02
CA LYS A 62 4.10 -4.58 -3.67
C LYS A 62 2.79 -3.98 -3.21
N THR A 63 1.88 -4.82 -2.73
CA THR A 63 0.61 -4.36 -2.16
C THR A 63 0.71 -4.37 -0.64
N ILE A 64 0.48 -3.21 -0.02
CA ILE A 64 0.48 -3.01 1.43
C ILE A 64 -0.97 -2.96 1.91
N PHE A 65 -1.28 -3.79 2.89
CA PHE A 65 -2.56 -3.82 3.60
C PHE A 65 -2.38 -3.30 5.01
N ALA A 66 -3.10 -2.25 5.41
CA ALA A 66 -3.04 -1.71 6.77
C ALA A 66 -4.45 -1.43 7.30
N ILE A 67 -4.69 -1.72 8.58
CA ILE A 67 -5.98 -1.44 9.22
C ILE A 67 -5.88 -0.11 9.96
N ILE A 68 -6.76 0.82 9.57
CA ILE A 68 -6.77 2.19 10.05
C ILE A 68 -8.02 2.44 10.92
N HIS A 69 -7.81 2.94 12.14
CA HIS A 69 -8.85 3.07 13.15
C HIS A 69 -9.70 4.34 13.01
N SER A 70 -9.12 5.44 12.53
CA SER A 70 -9.77 6.75 12.42
C SER A 70 -9.58 7.38 11.04
N LYS A 71 -10.38 8.39 10.70
CA LYS A 71 -10.18 9.17 9.46
C LYS A 71 -8.92 10.04 9.49
N GLU A 72 -8.49 10.47 10.66
CA GLU A 72 -7.27 11.26 10.85
C GLU A 72 -6.03 10.41 10.56
N ASN A 73 -5.96 9.21 11.16
CA ASN A 73 -4.89 8.24 10.86
C ASN A 73 -4.89 7.82 9.39
N LEU A 74 -6.06 7.82 8.72
CA LEU A 74 -6.12 7.53 7.29
C LEU A 74 -5.40 8.60 6.48
N LYS A 75 -5.65 9.87 6.80
CA LYS A 75 -4.95 10.97 6.15
C LYS A 75 -3.44 10.86 6.40
N SER A 76 -3.02 10.65 7.65
CA SER A 76 -1.61 10.49 7.99
C SER A 76 -0.95 9.30 7.28
N ALA A 77 -1.68 8.20 7.05
CA ALA A 77 -1.18 7.07 6.29
C ALA A 77 -1.03 7.40 4.78
N ILE A 78 -1.96 8.16 4.20
CA ILE A 78 -1.83 8.60 2.80
C ILE A 78 -0.65 9.58 2.67
N ASP A 79 -0.58 10.58 3.55
CA ASP A 79 0.51 11.57 3.59
C ASP A 79 1.89 10.87 3.74
N ALA A 80 1.96 9.80 4.54
CA ALA A 80 3.17 8.97 4.70
C ALA A 80 3.58 8.25 3.41
N ILE A 81 2.63 7.76 2.62
CA ILE A 81 2.92 7.17 1.30
C ILE A 81 3.43 8.26 0.36
N GLU A 82 2.72 9.38 0.26
CA GLU A 82 3.06 10.48 -0.64
C GLU A 82 4.41 11.12 -0.31
N HIS A 83 4.83 11.09 0.97
CA HIS A 83 6.16 11.54 1.36
C HIS A 83 7.28 10.74 0.69
N VAL A 84 7.04 9.45 0.41
CA VAL A 84 8.03 8.54 -0.19
C VAL A 84 7.87 8.49 -1.71
N VAL A 85 6.65 8.32 -2.21
CA VAL A 85 6.40 8.08 -3.64
C VAL A 85 6.10 9.34 -4.45
N GLY A 86 5.89 10.48 -3.78
CA GLY A 86 5.38 11.70 -4.40
C GLY A 86 3.86 11.71 -4.51
N ASP A 87 3.33 12.57 -5.37
CA ASP A 87 1.90 12.74 -5.58
C ASP A 87 1.25 11.46 -6.17
N LEU A 88 0.29 10.87 -5.46
CA LEU A 88 -0.40 9.65 -5.89
C LEU A 88 -1.29 9.86 -7.13
N ASP A 89 -1.61 11.10 -7.48
CA ASP A 89 -2.31 11.43 -8.73
C ASP A 89 -1.35 11.53 -9.93
N SER A 90 -0.04 11.47 -9.70
CA SER A 90 0.96 11.41 -10.76
C SER A 90 1.12 10.00 -11.35
N PRO A 91 1.54 9.87 -12.62
CA PRO A 91 1.84 8.58 -13.21
C PRO A 91 2.94 7.82 -12.44
N ASP A 92 2.83 6.50 -12.43
CA ASP A 92 3.83 5.56 -11.90
C ASP A 92 4.14 5.62 -10.39
N THR A 93 3.38 6.37 -9.59
CA THR A 93 3.60 6.48 -8.12
C THR A 93 2.92 5.36 -7.31
N GLY A 94 1.75 4.90 -7.75
CA GLY A 94 1.01 3.79 -7.13
C GLY A 94 -0.50 4.04 -7.12
N ILE A 95 -1.22 3.24 -6.34
CA ILE A 95 -2.67 3.42 -6.12
C ILE A 95 -2.98 3.17 -4.67
N VAL A 96 -3.72 4.08 -4.02
CA VAL A 96 -4.25 3.87 -2.67
C VAL A 96 -5.77 3.83 -2.72
N MET A 97 -6.35 2.81 -2.09
CA MET A 97 -7.79 2.67 -1.95
C MET A 97 -8.14 2.22 -0.54
N THR A 98 -9.38 2.48 -0.12
CA THR A 98 -9.86 2.07 1.18
C THR A 98 -11.19 1.34 1.11
N LEU A 99 -11.38 0.39 2.03
CA LEU A 99 -12.63 -0.34 2.21
C LEU A 99 -13.09 -0.22 3.67
N PRO A 100 -14.38 0.03 3.95
CA PRO A 100 -14.89 0.00 5.31
C PRO A 100 -14.78 -1.42 5.88
N ILE A 101 -14.39 -1.53 7.16
CA ILE A 101 -14.36 -2.80 7.88
C ILE A 101 -15.48 -2.83 8.92
N ASP A 102 -16.42 -3.75 8.75
CA ASP A 102 -17.51 -3.97 9.71
C ASP A 102 -17.08 -4.83 10.91
N PHE A 103 -16.14 -5.76 10.70
CA PHE A 103 -15.64 -6.66 11.74
C PHE A 103 -14.18 -7.03 11.53
N CYS A 104 -13.39 -7.04 12.62
CA CYS A 104 -12.02 -7.54 12.62
C CYS A 104 -11.70 -8.18 13.98
N LYS A 105 -10.86 -9.22 13.99
CA LYS A 105 -10.37 -9.91 15.20
C LYS A 105 -8.86 -10.11 15.10
N GLY A 106 -8.17 -9.99 16.23
CA GLY A 106 -6.71 -10.16 16.31
C GLY A 106 -5.91 -8.85 16.19
N LEU A 107 -6.60 -7.70 16.23
CA LEU A 107 -5.93 -6.40 16.30
C LEU A 107 -5.38 -6.17 17.72
N SER A 108 -4.09 -5.88 17.80
CA SER A 108 -3.46 -5.39 19.04
C SER A 108 -4.03 -4.01 19.36
N LYS A 109 -4.43 -3.79 20.62
CA LYS A 109 -5.00 -2.50 21.05
C LYS A 109 -3.97 -1.37 20.94
N THR A 110 -4.37 -0.27 20.32
CA THR A 110 -3.63 1.00 20.36
C THR A 110 -3.91 1.76 21.67
N LYS A 111 -2.94 2.56 22.14
CA LYS A 111 -3.03 3.35 23.39
C LYS A 111 -4.24 4.31 23.47
N GLY A 112 -4.92 4.57 22.35
CA GLY A 112 -6.17 5.36 22.30
C GLY A 112 -7.45 4.61 22.72
N ASP A 113 -7.42 3.27 22.81
CA ASP A 113 -8.57 2.45 23.24
C ASP A 113 -8.59 2.19 24.76
N GLU A 114 -7.56 2.61 25.49
CA GLU A 114 -7.43 2.36 26.94
C GLU A 114 -8.24 3.34 27.79
N THR A 115 -8.75 4.45 27.23
CA THR A 115 -9.49 5.48 28.00
C THR A 115 -11.00 5.17 28.17
N LYS A 116 -11.47 3.96 27.82
CA LYS A 116 -12.89 3.57 27.93
C LYS A 116 -13.11 2.26 28.69
N ARG A 117 -12.36 2.01 29.76
CA ARG A 117 -12.68 0.95 30.74
C ARG A 117 -12.78 1.51 32.14
#